data_AF-A0A1G5S0Y1-F1
#
_entry.id   AF-A0A1G5S0Y1-F1
#
_cell.length_a   1.000
_cell.length_b   1.000
_cell.length_c   1.000
_cell.angle_alpha   90.00
_cell.angle_beta   90.00
_cell.angle_gamma   90.00
#
_symmetry.space_group_name_H-M   'P 1'
#
loop_
_entity.id
_entity.type
_entity.pdbx_description
1 polymer ?
#
loop_
_entity_poly.entity_id
_entity_poly.type
_entity_poly.pdbx_seq_one_letter_code
_entity_poly.pdbx_strand_id
1 'polypeptide(L)'
;MKKYLLILMTLFLLAAAPAPAFAASTFPDINGHWAQPHIEHLLGLNLISGFPDGTFKPNQIITRAQVASILANELGLTAQAAAFPDVPASHWANGAVGAIAAHGTMNGYLDGTFKPDQAMNRAEIASVLSSAYGFTQSSATSPFSDVTASHWAFGPIMALVDGYITEGYPDGTFKPNNAMTRAEFSVFMAKAIHPPFVVPTMLQAKALTIAQILKDEDMTQLATHVHPVLGVRFSPYYYIDNTHKVVSAAALPGLLADNTVYFWGIQDGSGFNIDETPQDYFDRYVNARDFTTPDQTVYNTVVSRGNMINNIPNYYTSGIFVELYLNGIDPQYGGMDWRSLYLVFELYNGDYYLVGIANGEWTT
;
A
#
# COMPACT_ATOMS: atom_id res chain seq x y z
N MET A 1 -61.12 43.34 9.24
CA MET A 1 -59.79 42.93 9.71
C MET A 1 -59.36 41.67 8.95
N LYS A 2 -58.58 41.81 7.87
CA LYS A 2 -57.94 40.68 7.16
C LYS A 2 -56.44 40.99 7.17
N LYS A 3 -55.66 40.19 7.91
CA LYS A 3 -54.20 40.33 8.03
C LYS A 3 -53.57 39.47 6.93
N TYR A 4 -52.77 40.08 6.06
CA TYR A 4 -51.93 39.39 5.09
C TYR A 4 -50.69 38.86 5.80
N LEU A 5 -50.43 37.55 5.66
CA LEU A 5 -49.25 36.86 6.16
C LEU A 5 -48.17 36.93 5.08
N LEU A 6 -47.09 37.69 5.31
CA LEU A 6 -45.89 37.65 4.47
C LEU A 6 -45.09 36.38 4.82
N ILE A 7 -44.90 35.50 3.84
CA ILE A 7 -43.98 34.36 3.93
C ILE A 7 -42.59 34.86 3.55
N LEU A 8 -41.67 34.89 4.52
CA LEU A 8 -40.27 35.21 4.32
C LEU A 8 -39.58 33.99 3.70
N MET A 9 -39.20 34.07 2.43
CA MET A 9 -38.46 33.01 1.74
C MET A 9 -36.96 33.19 2.06
N THR A 10 -36.45 32.48 3.06
CA THR A 10 -35.02 32.46 3.40
C THR A 10 -34.25 31.66 2.36
N LEU A 11 -33.46 32.36 1.56
CA LEU A 11 -32.49 31.80 0.62
C LEU A 11 -31.33 31.16 1.40
N PHE A 12 -31.28 29.83 1.45
CA PHE A 12 -30.12 29.11 1.98
C PHE A 12 -28.97 29.21 0.95
N LEU A 13 -28.00 30.09 1.20
CA LEU A 13 -26.72 30.06 0.48
C LEU A 13 -25.95 28.82 0.97
N LEU A 14 -25.84 27.80 0.12
CA LEU A 14 -24.95 26.67 0.36
C LEU A 14 -23.51 27.19 0.26
N ALA A 15 -22.85 27.40 1.39
CA ALA A 15 -21.43 27.71 1.42
C ALA A 15 -20.68 26.46 0.91
N ALA A 16 -20.17 26.53 -0.31
CA ALA A 16 -19.26 25.52 -0.83
C ALA A 16 -18.02 25.48 0.09
N ALA A 17 -17.75 24.33 0.69
CA ALA A 17 -16.52 24.11 1.42
C ALA A 17 -15.34 24.37 0.46
N PRO A 18 -14.28 25.10 0.88
CA PRO A 18 -13.11 25.28 0.04
C PRO A 18 -12.53 23.90 -0.28
N ALA A 19 -12.40 23.59 -1.58
CA ALA A 19 -11.62 22.45 -2.01
C ALA A 19 -10.18 22.60 -1.46
N PRO A 20 -9.51 21.51 -1.04
CA PRO A 20 -8.12 21.59 -0.63
C PRO A 20 -7.30 22.18 -1.78
N ALA A 21 -6.76 23.37 -1.56
CA ALA A 21 -5.82 23.98 -2.49
C ALA A 21 -4.53 23.14 -2.43
N PHE A 22 -4.30 22.32 -3.45
CA PHE A 22 -2.99 21.69 -3.63
C PHE A 22 -1.96 22.81 -3.75
N ALA A 23 -0.95 22.79 -2.88
CA ALA A 23 0.20 23.66 -3.05
C ALA A 23 0.75 23.43 -4.46
N ALA A 24 1.01 24.51 -5.21
CA ALA A 24 1.61 24.38 -6.53
C ALA A 24 2.93 23.60 -6.41
N SER A 25 3.13 22.62 -7.31
CA SER A 25 4.41 21.89 -7.39
C SER A 25 5.56 22.88 -7.36
N THR A 26 6.56 22.62 -6.51
CA THR A 26 7.74 23.47 -6.39
C THR A 26 8.52 23.55 -7.71
N PHE A 27 8.40 22.53 -8.57
CA PHE A 27 9.08 22.46 -9.86
C PHE A 27 8.10 22.23 -11.03
N PRO A 28 8.21 22.97 -12.15
CA PRO A 28 7.32 22.78 -13.30
C PRO A 28 7.40 21.40 -13.95
N ASP A 29 8.59 20.79 -13.95
CA ASP A 29 8.90 19.54 -14.66
C ASP A 29 8.48 18.27 -13.91
N ILE A 30 7.88 18.41 -12.72
CA ILE A 30 7.27 17.28 -11.99
C ILE A 30 5.75 17.38 -11.90
N ASN A 31 5.12 18.43 -12.42
CA ASN A 31 3.67 18.58 -12.37
C ASN A 31 2.96 17.49 -13.19
N GLY A 32 2.14 16.67 -12.53
CA GLY A 32 1.49 15.50 -13.13
C GLY A 32 2.44 14.32 -13.39
N HIS A 33 3.68 14.39 -12.91
CA HIS A 33 4.65 13.31 -13.04
C HIS A 33 4.33 12.19 -12.04
N TRP A 34 4.45 10.92 -12.44
CA TRP A 34 4.12 9.77 -11.60
C TRP A 34 4.91 9.71 -10.28
N ALA A 35 6.15 10.21 -10.28
CA ALA A 35 6.99 10.27 -9.09
C ALA A 35 6.75 11.52 -8.20
N GLN A 36 5.89 12.45 -8.62
CA GLN A 36 5.65 13.72 -7.94
C GLN A 36 5.42 13.58 -6.42
N PRO A 37 4.48 12.75 -5.92
CA PRO A 37 4.23 12.68 -4.47
C PRO A 37 5.45 12.22 -3.67
N HIS A 38 6.27 11.32 -4.24
CA HIS A 38 7.49 10.84 -3.61
C HIS A 38 8.59 11.91 -3.63
N ILE A 39 8.72 12.64 -4.73
CA ILE A 39 9.66 13.75 -4.86
C ILE A 39 9.28 14.86 -3.87
N GLU A 40 8.02 15.26 -3.81
CA GLU A 40 7.54 16.31 -2.90
C GLU A 40 7.73 15.92 -1.43
N HIS A 41 7.53 14.65 -1.08
CA HIS A 41 7.82 14.16 0.27
C HIS A 41 9.30 14.33 0.64
N LEU A 42 10.21 13.87 -0.22
CA LEU A 42 11.65 13.99 0.03
C LEU A 42 12.15 15.46 -0.01
N LEU A 43 11.51 16.33 -0.80
CA LEU A 43 11.74 17.77 -0.77
C LEU A 43 11.32 18.37 0.56
N GLY A 44 10.16 17.97 1.09
CA GLY A 44 9.67 18.42 2.40
C GLY A 44 10.58 18.02 3.56
N LEU A 45 11.32 16.91 3.41
CA LEU A 45 12.35 16.46 4.34
C LEU A 45 13.74 17.10 4.11
N ASN A 46 13.88 17.94 3.08
CA ASN A 46 15.16 18.50 2.62
C ASN A 46 16.23 17.44 2.26
N LEU A 47 15.79 16.25 1.82
CA LEU A 47 16.70 15.18 1.40
C LEU A 47 17.16 15.33 -0.05
N ILE A 48 16.30 15.90 -0.89
CA ILE A 48 16.61 16.19 -2.29
C ILE A 48 16.38 17.67 -2.59
N SER A 49 16.94 18.14 -3.71
CA SER A 49 16.78 19.52 -4.16
C SER A 49 16.70 19.58 -5.70
N GLY A 50 16.15 20.68 -6.21
CA GLY A 50 16.19 21.02 -7.64
C GLY A 50 17.53 21.65 -8.05
N PHE A 51 17.57 22.08 -9.31
CA PHE A 51 18.72 22.73 -9.94
C PHE A 51 18.55 24.25 -9.98
N PRO A 52 19.64 25.02 -10.18
CA PRO A 52 19.58 26.49 -10.25
C PRO A 52 18.67 27.05 -11.36
N ASP A 53 18.36 26.24 -12.37
CA ASP A 53 17.43 26.57 -13.46
C ASP A 53 15.95 26.44 -13.07
N GLY A 54 15.64 26.09 -11.81
CA GLY A 54 14.28 25.96 -11.31
C GLY A 54 13.60 24.65 -11.70
N THR A 55 14.35 23.62 -12.09
CA THR A 55 13.84 22.29 -12.45
C THR A 55 14.31 21.20 -11.47
N PHE A 56 13.58 20.08 -11.39
CA PHE A 56 14.01 18.91 -10.62
C PHE A 56 14.86 17.92 -11.44
N LYS A 57 14.63 17.87 -12.75
CA LYS A 57 15.19 16.93 -13.74
C LYS A 57 14.88 15.46 -13.40
N PRO A 58 13.59 15.06 -13.36
CA PRO A 58 13.18 13.71 -12.94
C PRO A 58 13.82 12.60 -13.78
N ASN A 59 14.05 12.84 -15.07
CA ASN A 59 14.61 11.86 -16.01
C ASN A 59 16.14 11.84 -16.06
N GLN A 60 16.82 12.73 -15.34
CA GLN A 60 18.28 12.70 -15.27
C GLN A 60 18.74 11.50 -14.43
N ILE A 61 19.79 10.83 -14.89
CA ILE A 61 20.41 9.71 -14.16
C ILE A 61 21.02 10.20 -12.84
N ILE A 62 20.78 9.44 -11.77
CA ILE A 62 21.32 9.73 -10.44
C ILE A 62 22.76 9.21 -10.30
N THR A 63 23.63 10.00 -9.68
CA THR A 63 25.03 9.63 -9.45
C THR A 63 25.26 9.04 -8.07
N ARG A 64 26.36 8.30 -7.90
CA ARG A 64 26.79 7.74 -6.61
C ARG A 64 26.96 8.80 -5.53
N ALA A 65 27.52 9.97 -5.84
CA ALA A 65 27.67 11.07 -4.90
C ALA A 65 26.33 11.66 -4.44
N GLN A 66 25.33 11.72 -5.33
CA GLN A 66 23.98 12.16 -4.97
C GLN A 66 23.32 11.18 -4.00
N VAL A 67 23.36 9.88 -4.31
CA VAL A 67 22.79 8.85 -3.43
C VAL A 67 23.48 8.84 -2.06
N ALA A 68 24.82 8.93 -2.04
CA ALA A 68 25.60 9.02 -0.80
C ALA A 68 25.20 10.23 0.05
N SER A 69 25.00 11.39 -0.58
CA SER A 69 24.61 12.62 0.13
C SER A 69 23.20 12.53 0.70
N ILE A 70 22.27 11.96 -0.05
CA ILE A 70 20.88 11.76 0.39
C ILE A 70 20.84 10.80 1.59
N LEU A 71 21.51 9.66 1.50
CA LEU A 71 21.52 8.66 2.58
C LEU A 71 22.29 9.13 3.81
N ALA A 72 23.43 9.80 3.64
CA ALA A 72 24.18 10.34 4.78
C ALA A 72 23.35 11.37 5.56
N ASN A 73 22.59 12.22 4.85
CA ASN A 73 21.68 13.17 5.48
C ASN A 73 20.53 12.45 6.20
N GLU A 74 19.84 11.53 5.53
CA GLU A 74 18.71 10.83 6.12
C GLU A 74 19.09 9.99 7.34
N LEU A 75 20.25 9.34 7.30
CA LEU A 75 20.76 8.55 8.43
C LEU A 75 21.37 9.43 9.54
N GLY A 76 21.34 10.76 9.40
CA GLY A 76 21.87 11.70 10.39
C GLY A 76 23.39 11.58 10.60
N LEU A 77 24.13 11.15 9.58
CA LEU A 77 25.56 10.89 9.70
C LEU A 77 26.35 12.19 9.77
N THR A 78 27.33 12.23 10.68
CA THR A 78 28.24 13.38 10.78
C THR A 78 29.21 13.35 9.60
N ALA A 79 29.28 14.47 8.86
CA ALA A 79 30.19 14.63 7.73
C ALA A 79 31.65 14.41 8.16
N GLN A 80 32.40 13.68 7.34
CA GLN A 80 33.83 13.45 7.55
C GLN A 80 34.56 13.27 6.22
N ALA A 81 35.87 13.49 6.23
CA ALA A 81 36.66 13.48 5.02
C ALA A 81 36.63 12.10 4.32
N ALA A 82 36.35 12.09 3.02
CA ALA A 82 36.46 10.89 2.21
C ALA A 82 37.92 10.46 2.03
N ALA A 83 38.20 9.17 2.17
CA ALA A 83 39.52 8.57 1.96
C ALA A 83 39.69 7.98 0.54
N PHE A 84 39.04 8.57 -0.46
CA PHE A 84 39.06 8.11 -1.85
C PHE A 84 39.86 9.08 -2.74
N PRO A 85 40.80 8.60 -3.57
CA PRO A 85 41.63 9.49 -4.41
C PRO A 85 40.84 10.35 -5.40
N ASP A 86 39.68 9.87 -5.85
CA ASP A 86 38.80 10.54 -6.79
C ASP A 86 37.71 11.40 -6.12
N VAL A 87 37.78 11.58 -4.80
CA VAL A 87 36.90 12.47 -4.04
C VAL A 87 37.75 13.48 -3.26
N PRO A 88 38.31 14.51 -3.94
CA PRO A 88 39.16 15.50 -3.28
C PRO A 88 38.41 16.28 -2.20
N ALA A 89 39.14 16.92 -1.28
CA ALA A 89 38.55 17.72 -0.20
C ALA A 89 37.64 18.86 -0.70
N SER A 90 37.85 19.33 -1.92
CA SER A 90 37.01 20.35 -2.58
C SER A 90 35.73 19.79 -3.22
N HIS A 91 35.58 18.47 -3.30
CA HIS A 91 34.39 17.85 -3.86
C HIS A 91 33.19 18.09 -2.93
N TRP A 92 32.08 18.57 -3.48
CA TRP A 92 30.89 18.95 -2.70
C TRP A 92 30.35 17.81 -1.82
N ALA A 93 30.45 16.57 -2.29
CA ALA A 93 30.03 15.37 -1.57
C ALA A 93 31.10 14.77 -0.64
N ASN A 94 32.30 15.37 -0.50
CA ASN A 94 33.42 14.76 0.24
C ASN A 94 33.01 14.35 1.66
N GLY A 95 32.36 15.25 2.40
CA GLY A 95 31.88 14.99 3.76
C GLY A 95 30.88 13.83 3.86
N ALA A 96 29.91 13.79 2.94
CA ALA A 96 28.88 12.76 2.91
C ALA A 96 29.42 11.40 2.46
N VAL A 97 30.29 11.39 1.45
CA VAL A 97 30.94 10.17 0.95
C VAL A 97 31.81 9.54 2.04
N GLY A 98 32.59 10.34 2.78
CA GLY A 98 33.36 9.83 3.90
C GLY A 98 32.46 9.27 5.01
N ALA A 99 31.36 9.97 5.32
CA ALA A 99 30.40 9.54 6.35
C ALA A 99 29.74 8.20 6.01
N ILE A 100 29.14 8.08 4.82
CA ILE A 100 28.42 6.87 4.41
C ILE A 100 29.34 5.66 4.22
N ALA A 101 30.59 5.90 3.81
CA ALA A 101 31.58 4.84 3.67
C ALA A 101 32.03 4.29 5.02
N ALA A 102 32.27 5.13 6.04
CA ALA A 102 32.62 4.62 7.37
C ALA A 102 31.43 3.98 8.09
N HIS A 103 30.21 4.40 7.78
CA HIS A 103 29.00 3.70 8.23
C HIS A 103 28.87 2.30 7.60
N GLY A 104 29.52 2.07 6.45
CA GLY A 104 29.53 0.78 5.76
C GLY A 104 28.38 0.56 4.78
N THR A 105 27.44 1.51 4.67
CA THR A 105 26.27 1.42 3.77
C THR A 105 26.65 1.56 2.30
N MET A 106 27.59 2.45 1.97
CA MET A 106 28.09 2.62 0.61
C MET A 106 29.62 2.64 0.60
N ASN A 107 30.22 1.55 0.13
CA ASN A 107 31.66 1.40 0.05
C ASN A 107 32.21 1.83 -1.33
N GLY A 108 33.52 2.06 -1.38
CA GLY A 108 34.26 2.23 -2.63
C GLY A 108 34.45 0.91 -3.38
N TYR A 109 34.98 1.00 -4.59
CA TYR A 109 35.31 -0.14 -5.43
C TYR A 109 36.65 -0.76 -5.02
N LEU A 110 36.92 -1.98 -5.50
CA LEU A 110 38.17 -2.72 -5.22
C LEU A 110 39.43 -2.01 -5.74
N ASP A 111 39.28 -1.10 -6.71
CA ASP A 111 40.36 -0.25 -7.23
C ASP A 111 40.70 0.94 -6.31
N GLY A 112 40.02 1.06 -5.15
CA GLY A 112 40.23 2.12 -4.17
C GLY A 112 39.53 3.43 -4.48
N THR A 113 38.70 3.49 -5.53
CA THR A 113 37.94 4.70 -5.91
C THR A 113 36.49 4.67 -5.42
N PHE A 114 35.83 5.83 -5.35
CA PHE A 114 34.40 5.91 -5.05
C PHE A 114 33.52 6.05 -6.30
N LYS A 115 34.04 6.65 -7.37
CA LYS A 115 33.39 7.02 -8.63
C LYS A 115 32.16 7.93 -8.42
N PRO A 116 32.34 9.14 -7.85
CA PRO A 116 31.24 10.00 -7.39
C PRO A 116 30.23 10.37 -8.49
N ASP A 117 30.71 10.57 -9.72
CA ASP A 117 29.88 10.97 -10.86
C ASP A 117 29.32 9.79 -11.66
N GLN A 118 29.67 8.56 -11.28
CA GLN A 118 29.16 7.38 -11.95
C GLN A 118 27.66 7.19 -11.64
N ALA A 119 26.90 6.83 -12.67
CA ALA A 119 25.52 6.39 -12.54
C ALA A 119 25.41 5.16 -11.64
N MET A 120 24.34 5.08 -10.86
CA MET A 120 23.97 3.86 -10.13
C MET A 120 22.89 3.08 -10.88
N ASN A 121 23.09 1.77 -10.97
CA ASN A 121 22.06 0.88 -11.51
C ASN A 121 21.06 0.43 -10.43
N ARG A 122 19.94 -0.15 -10.88
CA ARG A 122 18.84 -0.59 -10.01
C ARG A 122 19.27 -1.62 -8.96
N ALA A 123 20.16 -2.54 -9.31
CA ALA A 123 20.69 -3.54 -8.37
C ALA A 123 21.57 -2.91 -7.27
N GLU A 124 22.41 -1.94 -7.64
CA GLU A 124 23.23 -1.19 -6.68
C GLU A 124 22.36 -0.37 -5.72
N ILE A 125 21.31 0.31 -6.22
CA ILE A 125 20.37 1.04 -5.35
C ILE A 125 19.64 0.08 -4.41
N ALA A 126 19.18 -1.07 -4.90
CA ALA A 126 18.54 -2.08 -4.05
C ALA A 126 19.49 -2.57 -2.95
N SER A 127 20.74 -2.87 -3.29
CA SER A 127 21.78 -3.26 -2.33
C SER A 127 22.00 -2.22 -1.25
N VAL A 128 22.06 -0.95 -1.63
CA VAL A 128 22.33 0.15 -0.70
C VAL A 128 21.13 0.42 0.21
N LEU A 129 19.91 0.45 -0.33
CA LEU A 129 18.70 0.69 0.48
C LEU A 129 18.41 -0.48 1.43
N SER A 130 18.55 -1.73 0.96
CA SER A 130 18.41 -2.91 1.83
C SER A 130 19.41 -2.88 2.99
N SER A 131 20.67 -2.53 2.71
CA SER A 131 21.70 -2.38 3.75
C SER A 131 21.39 -1.23 4.71
N ALA A 132 20.99 -0.05 4.19
CA ALA A 132 20.74 1.14 4.98
C ALA A 132 19.60 0.96 6.01
N TYR A 133 18.53 0.27 5.62
CA TYR A 133 17.32 0.13 6.43
C TYR A 133 17.11 -1.28 7.00
N GLY A 134 18.08 -2.18 6.80
CA GLY A 134 18.01 -3.54 7.31
C GLY A 134 16.89 -4.38 6.69
N PHE A 135 16.49 -4.10 5.44
CA PHE A 135 15.48 -4.91 4.77
C PHE A 135 16.04 -6.31 4.48
N THR A 136 15.29 -7.32 4.89
CA THR A 136 15.66 -8.73 4.74
C THR A 136 14.76 -9.43 3.75
N GLN A 137 15.36 -10.30 2.94
CA GLN A 137 14.62 -11.21 2.08
C GLN A 137 13.89 -12.28 2.90
N SER A 138 12.62 -12.50 2.56
CA SER A 138 11.76 -13.59 3.03
C SER A 138 11.29 -14.49 1.88
N SER A 139 11.09 -13.93 0.68
CA SER A 139 10.67 -14.67 -0.51
C SER A 139 11.80 -15.55 -1.07
N ALA A 140 11.55 -16.85 -1.24
CA ALA A 140 12.54 -17.79 -1.78
C ALA A 140 12.71 -17.72 -3.31
N THR A 141 11.72 -17.19 -4.02
CA THR A 141 11.67 -17.12 -5.49
C THR A 141 11.54 -15.69 -5.97
N SER A 142 12.17 -15.39 -7.11
CA SER A 142 12.03 -14.10 -7.78
C SER A 142 10.81 -14.10 -8.69
N PRO A 143 9.97 -13.04 -8.67
CA PRO A 143 8.92 -12.84 -9.67
C PRO A 143 9.49 -12.35 -11.01
N PHE A 144 10.79 -12.02 -11.08
CA PHE A 144 11.42 -11.44 -12.25
C PHE A 144 12.18 -12.46 -13.08
N SER A 145 11.94 -12.43 -14.39
CA SER A 145 12.59 -13.30 -15.36
C SER A 145 14.10 -13.03 -15.52
N ASP A 146 14.58 -11.84 -15.15
CA ASP A 146 15.96 -11.38 -15.31
C ASP A 146 16.75 -11.29 -13.99
N VAL A 147 16.17 -11.77 -12.88
CA VAL A 147 16.84 -11.84 -11.57
C VAL A 147 16.74 -13.27 -11.05
N THR A 148 17.79 -14.05 -11.27
CA THR A 148 17.90 -15.43 -10.76
C THR A 148 18.46 -15.45 -9.35
N ALA A 149 18.29 -16.56 -8.63
CA ALA A 149 18.84 -16.78 -7.29
C ALA A 149 20.38 -16.65 -7.21
N SER A 150 21.08 -16.78 -8.34
CA SER A 150 22.53 -16.61 -8.44
C SER A 150 22.97 -15.17 -8.71
N HIS A 151 22.04 -14.25 -8.98
CA HIS A 151 22.36 -12.84 -9.18
C HIS A 151 22.89 -12.24 -7.87
N TRP A 152 24.00 -11.50 -7.92
CA TRP A 152 24.67 -10.97 -6.72
C TRP A 152 23.76 -10.09 -5.86
N ALA A 153 22.82 -9.37 -6.49
CA ALA A 153 21.83 -8.54 -5.83
C ALA A 153 20.47 -9.24 -5.59
N PHE A 154 20.37 -10.57 -5.76
CA PHE A 154 19.10 -11.30 -5.56
C PHE A 154 18.50 -10.99 -4.19
N GLY A 155 19.26 -11.17 -3.10
CA GLY A 155 18.77 -10.90 -1.75
C GLY A 155 18.28 -9.47 -1.54
N PRO A 156 19.09 -8.44 -1.84
CA PRO A 156 18.64 -7.05 -1.73
C PRO A 156 17.44 -6.70 -2.60
N ILE A 157 17.38 -7.19 -3.84
CA ILE A 157 16.24 -6.96 -4.73
C ILE A 157 14.97 -7.57 -4.11
N MET A 158 15.05 -8.82 -3.65
CA MET A 158 13.93 -9.49 -3.02
C MET A 158 13.51 -8.84 -1.70
N ALA A 159 14.45 -8.33 -0.92
CA ALA A 159 14.14 -7.56 0.29
C ALA A 159 13.32 -6.31 -0.01
N LEU A 160 13.61 -5.61 -1.12
CA LEU A 160 12.82 -4.46 -1.56
C LEU A 160 11.44 -4.86 -2.11
N VAL A 161 11.33 -6.03 -2.75
CA VAL A 161 10.03 -6.59 -3.18
C VAL A 161 9.17 -6.91 -1.97
N ASP A 162 9.73 -7.61 -0.98
CA ASP A 162 9.04 -8.00 0.25
C ASP A 162 8.63 -6.78 1.10
N GLY A 163 9.41 -5.69 1.01
CA GLY A 163 9.07 -4.39 1.59
C GLY A 163 8.12 -3.52 0.74
N TYR A 164 7.60 -4.04 -0.38
CA TYR A 164 6.72 -3.32 -1.32
C TYR A 164 7.31 -2.00 -1.88
N ILE A 165 8.63 -1.88 -1.86
CA ILE A 165 9.39 -0.75 -2.39
C ILE A 165 9.37 -0.80 -3.92
N THR A 166 9.37 -1.99 -4.50
CA THR A 166 9.32 -2.19 -5.97
C THR A 166 8.55 -3.43 -6.36
N GLU A 167 7.84 -3.32 -7.49
CA GLU A 167 7.11 -4.43 -8.15
C GLU A 167 7.78 -4.82 -9.48
N GLY A 168 8.96 -4.23 -9.79
CA GLY A 168 9.59 -4.35 -11.10
C GLY A 168 8.85 -3.59 -12.20
N TYR A 169 8.99 -4.07 -13.43
CA TYR A 169 8.33 -3.53 -14.61
C TYR A 169 7.17 -4.44 -15.04
N PRO A 170 6.15 -3.90 -15.74
CA PRO A 170 4.99 -4.68 -16.21
C PRO A 170 5.34 -5.86 -17.14
N ASP A 171 6.54 -5.87 -17.72
CA ASP A 171 7.05 -6.95 -18.56
C ASP A 171 7.63 -8.14 -17.76
N GLY A 172 7.49 -8.14 -16.42
CA GLY A 172 7.97 -9.22 -15.55
C GLY A 172 9.48 -9.20 -15.35
N THR A 173 10.12 -8.02 -15.47
CA THR A 173 11.55 -7.84 -15.27
C THR A 173 11.85 -6.82 -14.16
N PHE A 174 13.04 -6.90 -13.57
CA PHE A 174 13.56 -5.89 -12.66
C PHE A 174 14.52 -4.92 -13.33
N LYS A 175 15.19 -5.33 -14.41
CA LYS A 175 16.25 -4.59 -15.14
C LYS A 175 17.42 -4.18 -14.23
N PRO A 176 18.09 -5.13 -13.56
CA PRO A 176 19.08 -4.84 -12.50
C PRO A 176 20.23 -3.93 -12.97
N ASN A 177 20.61 -4.01 -14.24
CA ASN A 177 21.74 -3.26 -14.80
C ASN A 177 21.35 -1.89 -15.38
N ASN A 178 20.06 -1.53 -15.40
CA ASN A 178 19.65 -0.21 -15.89
C ASN A 178 20.03 0.88 -14.88
N ALA A 179 20.61 1.98 -15.37
CA ALA A 179 20.83 3.17 -14.58
C ALA A 179 19.49 3.77 -14.11
N MET A 180 19.42 4.20 -12.85
CA MET A 180 18.21 4.82 -12.31
C MET A 180 18.17 6.33 -12.57
N THR A 181 16.99 6.80 -12.92
CA THR A 181 16.66 8.22 -12.94
C THR A 181 16.46 8.76 -11.52
N ARG A 182 16.55 10.08 -11.35
CA ARG A 182 16.24 10.77 -10.09
C ARG A 182 14.81 10.49 -9.63
N ALA A 183 13.85 10.38 -10.55
CA ALA A 183 12.47 10.03 -10.22
C ALA A 183 12.34 8.61 -9.67
N GLU A 184 12.92 7.62 -10.33
CA GLU A 184 12.91 6.22 -9.86
C GLU A 184 13.57 6.08 -8.50
N PHE A 185 14.71 6.73 -8.29
CA PHE A 185 15.37 6.73 -6.98
C PHE A 185 14.49 7.37 -5.91
N SER A 186 13.84 8.50 -6.24
CA SER A 186 12.95 9.20 -5.29
C SER A 186 11.79 8.31 -4.85
N VAL A 187 11.21 7.52 -5.75
CA VAL A 187 10.16 6.56 -5.40
C VAL A 187 10.69 5.47 -4.46
N PHE A 188 11.85 4.88 -4.77
CA PHE A 188 12.44 3.84 -3.92
C PHE A 188 12.78 4.37 -2.52
N MET A 189 13.43 5.52 -2.46
CA MET A 189 13.84 6.17 -1.21
C MET A 189 12.62 6.57 -0.37
N ALA A 190 11.63 7.23 -0.97
CA ALA A 190 10.42 7.64 -0.25
C ALA A 190 9.64 6.45 0.29
N LYS A 191 9.49 5.37 -0.50
CA LYS A 191 8.87 4.13 -0.02
C LYS A 191 9.66 3.46 1.10
N ALA A 192 10.99 3.53 1.06
CA ALA A 192 11.85 2.98 2.11
C ALA A 192 11.71 3.69 3.46
N ILE A 193 11.49 5.02 3.45
CA ILE A 193 11.47 5.84 4.68
C ILE A 193 10.07 6.27 5.13
N HIS A 194 9.05 6.10 4.30
CA HIS A 194 7.69 6.56 4.58
C HIS A 194 6.66 5.44 4.36
N PRO A 195 6.31 4.67 5.41
CA PRO A 195 5.40 3.53 5.32
C PRO A 195 4.08 3.79 4.59
N PRO A 196 3.41 4.96 4.71
CA PRO A 196 2.18 5.23 3.96
C PRO A 196 2.28 5.08 2.43
N PHE A 197 3.48 5.18 1.82
CA PHE A 197 3.65 4.93 0.39
C PHE A 197 3.61 3.45 0.00
N VAL A 198 3.75 2.53 0.95
CA VAL A 198 3.71 1.08 0.69
C VAL A 198 2.44 0.42 1.21
N VAL A 199 1.73 1.03 2.17
CA VAL A 199 0.50 0.48 2.77
C VAL A 199 -0.56 0.10 1.74
N PRO A 200 -0.87 0.90 0.70
CA PRO A 200 -1.88 0.52 -0.29
C PRO A 200 -1.56 -0.79 -1.01
N THR A 201 -0.37 -0.89 -1.61
CA THR A 201 0.07 -2.11 -2.30
C THR A 201 0.13 -3.31 -1.35
N MET A 202 0.66 -3.10 -0.14
CA MET A 202 0.76 -4.15 0.88
C MET A 202 -0.62 -4.70 1.27
N LEU A 203 -1.59 -3.83 1.55
CA LEU A 203 -2.94 -4.26 1.94
C LEU A 203 -3.71 -4.89 0.78
N GLN A 204 -3.51 -4.41 -0.46
CA GLN A 204 -4.09 -5.04 -1.64
C GLN A 204 -3.53 -6.46 -1.86
N ALA A 205 -2.21 -6.64 -1.73
CA ALA A 205 -1.58 -7.96 -1.81
C ALA A 205 -2.08 -8.87 -0.68
N LYS A 206 -2.12 -8.37 0.56
CA LYS A 206 -2.65 -9.10 1.73
C LYS A 206 -4.12 -9.50 1.53
N ALA A 207 -4.93 -8.63 0.93
CA ALA A 207 -6.33 -8.92 0.61
C ALA A 207 -6.46 -10.07 -0.39
N LEU A 208 -5.65 -10.10 -1.45
CA LEU A 208 -5.65 -11.20 -2.42
C LEU A 208 -5.16 -12.51 -1.80
N THR A 209 -4.15 -12.47 -0.92
CA THR A 209 -3.73 -13.65 -0.15
C THR A 209 -4.87 -14.18 0.73
N ILE A 210 -5.58 -13.29 1.43
CA ILE A 210 -6.73 -13.68 2.25
C ILE A 210 -7.86 -14.22 1.38
N ALA A 211 -8.13 -13.65 0.20
CA ALA A 211 -9.13 -14.18 -0.73
C ALA A 211 -8.79 -15.61 -1.18
N GLN A 212 -7.51 -15.92 -1.42
CA GLN A 212 -7.06 -17.28 -1.72
C GLN A 212 -7.27 -18.22 -0.52
N ILE A 213 -6.90 -17.80 0.69
CA ILE A 213 -7.13 -18.56 1.93
C ILE A 213 -8.61 -18.86 2.14
N LEU A 214 -9.48 -17.88 1.89
CA LEU A 214 -10.92 -18.02 2.01
C LEU A 214 -11.48 -19.00 0.97
N LYS A 215 -11.01 -18.91 -0.29
CA LYS A 215 -11.38 -19.85 -1.36
C LYS A 215 -10.97 -21.29 -1.04
N ASP A 216 -9.82 -21.47 -0.40
CA ASP A 216 -9.31 -22.78 0.02
C ASP A 216 -9.91 -23.26 1.35
N GLU A 217 -10.77 -22.44 1.99
CA GLU A 217 -11.40 -22.69 3.29
C GLU A 217 -10.40 -22.96 4.43
N ASP A 218 -9.15 -22.48 4.30
CA ASP A 218 -8.10 -22.69 5.30
C ASP A 218 -8.22 -21.70 6.47
N MET A 219 -9.15 -21.99 7.38
CA MET A 219 -9.35 -21.16 8.58
C MET A 219 -8.17 -21.18 9.55
N THR A 220 -7.28 -22.17 9.46
CA THR A 220 -6.05 -22.21 10.26
C THR A 220 -5.08 -21.16 9.77
N GLN A 221 -4.89 -21.07 8.45
CA GLN A 221 -4.07 -20.03 7.86
C GLN A 221 -4.71 -18.65 8.05
N LEU A 222 -6.03 -18.51 7.88
CA LEU A 222 -6.74 -17.25 8.10
C LEU A 222 -6.49 -16.69 9.51
N ALA A 223 -6.50 -17.55 10.53
CA ALA A 223 -6.26 -17.17 11.92
C ALA A 223 -4.92 -16.43 12.13
N THR A 224 -3.90 -16.70 11.30
CA THR A 224 -2.60 -16.01 11.36
C THR A 224 -2.65 -14.56 10.87
N HIS A 225 -3.68 -14.19 10.11
CA HIS A 225 -3.92 -12.84 9.61
C HIS A 225 -4.88 -12.04 10.49
N VAL A 226 -5.60 -12.68 11.41
CA VAL A 226 -6.66 -12.07 12.22
C VAL A 226 -6.09 -11.36 13.45
N HIS A 227 -6.71 -10.24 13.81
CA HIS A 227 -6.27 -9.44 14.94
C HIS A 227 -6.30 -10.28 16.23
N PRO A 228 -5.18 -10.38 16.98
CA PRO A 228 -5.06 -11.32 18.09
C PRO A 228 -6.01 -11.04 19.26
N VAL A 229 -6.37 -9.76 19.46
CA VAL A 229 -7.32 -9.32 20.50
C VAL A 229 -8.76 -9.17 19.99
N LEU A 230 -8.98 -8.43 18.90
CA LEU A 230 -10.31 -8.11 18.40
C LEU A 230 -11.02 -9.29 17.70
N GLY A 231 -10.25 -10.25 17.17
CA GLY A 231 -10.80 -11.27 16.26
C GLY A 231 -11.20 -10.68 14.91
N VAL A 232 -12.04 -11.41 14.17
CA VAL A 232 -12.60 -10.98 12.89
C VAL A 232 -14.12 -10.99 12.95
N ARG A 233 -14.74 -9.89 12.51
CA ARG A 233 -16.18 -9.77 12.36
C ARG A 233 -16.61 -10.25 10.98
N PHE A 234 -17.60 -11.13 10.92
CA PHE A 234 -18.26 -11.53 9.69
C PHE A 234 -19.56 -10.76 9.53
N SER A 235 -19.67 -9.94 8.49
CA SER A 235 -20.87 -9.15 8.19
C SER A 235 -21.49 -9.60 6.86
N PRO A 236 -22.79 -9.92 6.83
CA PRO A 236 -23.45 -10.36 5.59
C PRO A 236 -23.45 -9.27 4.53
N TYR A 237 -23.35 -8.00 4.94
CA TYR A 237 -23.27 -6.84 4.07
C TYR A 237 -22.22 -5.83 4.54
N TYR A 238 -21.85 -4.88 3.67
CA TYR A 238 -20.93 -3.77 3.97
C TYR A 238 -21.55 -2.69 4.88
N TYR A 239 -22.80 -2.86 5.31
CA TYR A 239 -23.34 -2.17 6.46
C TYR A 239 -23.03 -2.98 7.72
N ILE A 240 -22.08 -2.52 8.52
CA ILE A 240 -21.58 -3.18 9.73
C ILE A 240 -22.45 -2.84 10.92
N ASP A 241 -22.82 -3.87 11.69
CA ASP A 241 -23.57 -3.76 12.94
C ASP A 241 -22.88 -4.52 14.09
N ASN A 242 -23.12 -4.08 15.32
CA ASN A 242 -22.52 -4.67 16.52
C ASN A 242 -23.00 -6.10 16.78
N THR A 243 -24.18 -6.48 16.30
CA THR A 243 -24.76 -7.82 16.44
C THR A 243 -24.13 -8.86 15.52
N HIS A 244 -23.40 -8.43 14.48
CA HIS A 244 -22.69 -9.34 13.58
C HIS A 244 -21.64 -10.18 14.32
N LYS A 245 -21.48 -11.43 13.89
CA LYS A 245 -20.67 -12.41 14.62
C LYS A 245 -19.19 -12.07 14.55
N VAL A 246 -18.53 -12.09 15.71
CA VAL A 246 -17.07 -11.94 15.85
C VAL A 246 -16.47 -13.27 16.26
N VAL A 247 -15.42 -13.70 15.57
CA VAL A 247 -14.70 -14.94 15.86
C VAL A 247 -13.27 -14.60 16.22
N SER A 248 -12.81 -15.08 17.39
CA SER A 248 -11.40 -14.89 17.80
C SER A 248 -10.45 -15.69 16.91
N ALA A 249 -9.20 -15.23 16.77
CA ALA A 249 -8.17 -15.96 16.03
C ALA A 249 -8.02 -17.42 16.51
N ALA A 250 -8.13 -17.67 17.82
CA ALA A 250 -8.02 -19.01 18.39
C ALA A 250 -9.20 -19.93 18.05
N ALA A 251 -10.39 -19.38 17.77
CA ALA A 251 -11.59 -20.16 17.45
C ALA A 251 -11.75 -20.43 15.95
N LEU A 252 -11.10 -19.63 15.09
CA LEU A 252 -11.21 -19.74 13.63
C LEU A 252 -10.93 -21.13 13.06
N PRO A 253 -9.87 -21.87 13.48
CA PRO A 253 -9.55 -23.16 12.88
C PRO A 253 -10.70 -24.19 12.92
N GLY A 254 -11.62 -24.08 13.89
CA GLY A 254 -12.78 -24.96 14.03
C GLY A 254 -14.08 -24.39 13.47
N LEU A 255 -14.08 -23.17 12.91
CA LEU A 255 -15.30 -22.43 12.58
C LEU A 255 -16.18 -23.18 11.58
N LEU A 256 -15.62 -23.63 10.46
CA LEU A 256 -16.39 -24.27 9.38
C LEU A 256 -16.85 -25.70 9.71
N ALA A 257 -16.23 -26.34 10.72
CA ALA A 257 -16.65 -27.65 11.22
C ALA A 257 -17.77 -27.57 12.28
N ASP A 258 -18.05 -26.37 12.80
CA ASP A 258 -19.13 -26.14 13.76
C ASP A 258 -20.47 -26.13 13.03
N ASN A 259 -21.39 -27.00 13.45
CA ASN A 259 -22.75 -27.11 12.87
C ASN A 259 -23.80 -26.36 13.70
N THR A 260 -23.38 -25.55 14.67
CA THR A 260 -24.29 -24.72 15.45
C THR A 260 -24.85 -23.61 14.58
N VAL A 261 -26.17 -23.44 14.58
CA VAL A 261 -26.83 -22.31 13.92
C VAL A 261 -26.60 -21.04 14.74
N TYR A 262 -26.09 -20.00 14.10
CA TYR A 262 -25.88 -18.69 14.70
C TYR A 262 -26.67 -17.62 13.96
N PHE A 263 -27.00 -16.56 14.69
CA PHE A 263 -27.42 -15.30 14.10
C PHE A 263 -26.20 -14.58 13.52
N TRP A 264 -26.23 -14.26 12.23
CA TRP A 264 -25.16 -13.54 11.52
C TRP A 264 -25.50 -12.08 11.21
N GLY A 265 -26.78 -11.76 11.20
CA GLY A 265 -27.29 -10.43 10.86
C GLY A 265 -28.71 -10.51 10.32
N ILE A 266 -29.14 -9.41 9.69
CA ILE A 266 -30.46 -9.29 9.10
C ILE A 266 -30.29 -9.20 7.58
N GLN A 267 -31.08 -9.98 6.85
CA GLN A 267 -31.13 -9.93 5.40
C GLN A 267 -31.70 -8.59 4.95
N ASP A 268 -30.96 -7.90 4.09
CA ASP A 268 -31.38 -6.61 3.57
C ASP A 268 -32.63 -6.75 2.67
N GLY A 269 -33.50 -5.74 2.72
CA GLY A 269 -34.79 -5.75 2.02
C GLY A 269 -35.89 -6.55 2.72
N SER A 270 -35.62 -7.79 3.14
CA SER A 270 -36.63 -8.66 3.76
C SER A 270 -36.78 -8.43 5.27
N GLY A 271 -35.69 -8.09 5.96
CA GLY A 271 -35.66 -7.93 7.41
C GLY A 271 -35.63 -9.25 8.18
N PHE A 272 -35.49 -10.40 7.51
CA PHE A 272 -35.40 -11.70 8.18
C PHE A 272 -34.01 -11.92 8.79
N ASN A 273 -33.96 -12.66 9.89
CA ASN A 273 -32.69 -13.11 10.46
C ASN A 273 -31.96 -14.03 9.49
N ILE A 274 -30.64 -13.89 9.46
CA ILE A 274 -29.72 -14.84 8.84
C ILE A 274 -29.27 -15.80 9.95
N ASP A 275 -30.06 -16.83 10.16
CA ASP A 275 -29.81 -17.89 11.14
C ASP A 275 -29.26 -19.13 10.40
N GLU A 276 -27.94 -19.26 10.32
CA GLU A 276 -27.24 -20.24 9.48
C GLU A 276 -26.09 -20.93 10.24
N THR A 277 -25.68 -22.11 9.78
CA THR A 277 -24.40 -22.69 10.21
C THR A 277 -23.23 -21.86 9.64
N PRO A 278 -22.05 -21.89 10.26
CA PRO A 278 -20.84 -21.27 9.71
C PRO A 278 -20.53 -21.64 8.26
N GLN A 279 -20.67 -22.92 7.87
CA GLN A 279 -20.43 -23.32 6.48
C GLN A 279 -21.46 -22.70 5.54
N ASP A 280 -22.76 -22.79 5.86
CA ASP A 280 -23.81 -22.23 5.00
C ASP A 280 -23.65 -20.72 4.81
N TYR A 281 -23.33 -20.00 5.88
CA TYR A 281 -23.04 -18.56 5.83
C TYR A 281 -21.79 -18.27 4.99
N PHE A 282 -20.73 -19.06 5.18
CA PHE A 282 -19.49 -18.87 4.46
C PHE A 282 -19.70 -19.04 2.96
N ASP A 283 -20.37 -20.11 2.54
CA ASP A 283 -20.67 -20.39 1.14
C ASP A 283 -21.54 -19.30 0.50
N ARG A 284 -22.53 -18.78 1.23
CA ARG A 284 -23.47 -17.78 0.72
C ARG A 284 -22.88 -16.38 0.63
N TYR A 285 -22.06 -15.99 1.61
CA TYR A 285 -21.64 -14.61 1.76
C TYR A 285 -20.15 -14.44 1.46
N VAL A 286 -19.28 -15.24 2.04
CA VAL A 286 -17.82 -15.05 1.99
C VAL A 286 -17.19 -15.67 0.73
N ASN A 287 -17.56 -16.91 0.41
CA ASN A 287 -17.05 -17.67 -0.75
C ASN A 287 -18.08 -17.76 -1.89
N ALA A 288 -18.99 -16.79 -1.94
CA ALA A 288 -20.09 -16.76 -2.92
C ALA A 288 -19.59 -16.71 -4.38
N ARG A 289 -18.39 -16.17 -4.59
CA ARG A 289 -17.68 -16.13 -5.88
C ARG A 289 -16.16 -16.18 -5.66
N ASP A 290 -15.43 -16.50 -6.72
CA ASP A 290 -13.97 -16.49 -6.72
C ASP A 290 -13.42 -15.05 -6.73
N PHE A 291 -13.03 -14.55 -5.56
CA PHE A 291 -12.43 -13.22 -5.39
C PHE A 291 -10.90 -13.19 -5.58
N THR A 292 -10.28 -14.29 -6.03
CA THR A 292 -8.81 -14.34 -6.22
C THR A 292 -8.35 -13.58 -7.46
N THR A 293 -9.25 -13.33 -8.41
CA THR A 293 -9.01 -12.53 -9.61
C THR A 293 -10.10 -11.46 -9.78
N PRO A 294 -10.13 -10.43 -8.92
CA PRO A 294 -11.18 -9.42 -8.98
C PRO A 294 -11.05 -8.54 -10.23
N ASP A 295 -12.19 -8.07 -10.75
CA ASP A 295 -12.23 -7.08 -11.84
C ASP A 295 -11.70 -5.71 -11.39
N GLN A 296 -11.88 -5.39 -10.10
CA GLN A 296 -11.37 -4.18 -9.48
C GLN A 296 -10.91 -4.47 -8.05
N THR A 297 -9.75 -3.92 -7.67
CA THR A 297 -9.29 -3.87 -6.28
C THR A 297 -9.29 -2.42 -5.81
N VAL A 298 -10.20 -2.05 -4.92
CA VAL A 298 -10.33 -0.67 -4.44
C VAL A 298 -9.74 -0.54 -3.04
N TYR A 299 -8.81 0.41 -2.88
CA TYR A 299 -8.17 0.70 -1.59
C TYR A 299 -8.87 1.88 -0.91
N ASN A 300 -9.38 1.64 0.30
CA ASN A 300 -9.85 2.63 1.26
C ASN A 300 -10.74 3.75 0.71
N THR A 301 -11.54 3.44 -0.31
CA THR A 301 -12.38 4.40 -1.02
C THR A 301 -13.76 3.82 -1.15
N VAL A 302 -14.77 4.55 -0.68
CA VAL A 302 -16.16 4.12 -0.83
C VAL A 302 -16.59 4.35 -2.27
N VAL A 303 -16.83 3.25 -2.98
CA VAL A 303 -17.53 3.27 -4.27
C VAL A 303 -19.01 3.06 -3.99
N SER A 304 -19.87 3.92 -4.54
CA SER A 304 -21.32 3.72 -4.43
C SER A 304 -21.72 2.49 -5.24
N ARG A 305 -22.10 1.40 -4.56
CA ARG A 305 -22.52 0.13 -5.16
C ARG A 305 -23.95 -0.19 -4.75
N GLY A 306 -24.93 0.05 -5.61
CA GLY A 306 -26.35 -0.20 -5.27
C GLY A 306 -26.90 0.80 -4.24
N ASN A 307 -27.85 0.33 -3.41
CA ASN A 307 -28.69 1.19 -2.57
C ASN A 307 -28.31 1.21 -1.09
N MET A 308 -27.51 0.25 -0.61
CA MET A 308 -27.13 0.18 0.80
C MET A 308 -25.99 1.17 1.10
N ILE A 309 -26.00 1.71 2.32
CA ILE A 309 -24.94 2.58 2.81
C ILE A 309 -23.73 1.74 3.19
N ASN A 310 -22.57 2.00 2.57
CA ASN A 310 -21.29 1.50 3.07
C ASN A 310 -20.86 2.33 4.28
N ASN A 311 -21.06 1.78 5.48
CA ASN A 311 -20.71 2.44 6.74
C ASN A 311 -19.34 2.00 7.30
N ILE A 312 -18.59 1.15 6.59
CA ILE A 312 -17.28 0.63 7.03
C ILE A 312 -16.35 1.76 7.51
N PRO A 313 -16.19 2.90 6.79
CA PRO A 313 -15.30 3.98 7.27
C PRO A 313 -15.74 4.63 8.58
N ASN A 314 -17.05 4.65 8.84
CA ASN A 314 -17.62 5.25 10.05
C ASN A 314 -17.60 4.27 11.23
N TYR A 315 -17.74 2.97 10.94
CA TYR A 315 -17.72 1.93 11.95
C TYR A 315 -16.29 1.61 12.40
N TYR A 316 -15.37 1.39 11.45
CA TYR A 316 -13.95 1.14 11.71
C TYR A 316 -13.16 2.44 11.55
N THR A 317 -13.26 3.34 12.52
CA THR A 317 -12.64 4.68 12.43
C THR A 317 -11.11 4.67 12.33
N SER A 318 -10.49 3.56 12.75
CA SER A 318 -9.03 3.33 12.64
C SER A 318 -8.69 2.26 11.62
N GLY A 319 -9.69 1.70 10.95
CA GLY A 319 -9.54 0.63 9.97
C GLY A 319 -9.31 1.16 8.56
N ILE A 320 -8.65 0.34 7.76
CA ILE A 320 -8.47 0.50 6.32
C ILE A 320 -9.12 -0.70 5.65
N PHE A 321 -9.94 -0.49 4.64
CA PHE A 321 -10.54 -1.60 3.90
C PHE A 321 -10.00 -1.72 2.48
N VAL A 322 -10.01 -2.96 1.98
CA VAL A 322 -9.82 -3.29 0.56
C VAL A 322 -11.09 -3.98 0.06
N GLU A 323 -11.64 -3.48 -1.05
CA GLU A 323 -12.75 -4.11 -1.76
C GLU A 323 -12.19 -4.92 -2.94
N LEU A 324 -12.53 -6.21 -2.98
CA LEU A 324 -12.32 -7.10 -4.11
C LEU A 324 -13.65 -7.22 -4.84
N TYR A 325 -13.77 -6.53 -5.97
CA TYR A 325 -15.02 -6.39 -6.71
C TYR A 325 -15.02 -7.26 -7.97
N LEU A 326 -16.17 -7.90 -8.23
CA LEU A 326 -16.46 -8.69 -9.41
C LEU A 326 -17.69 -8.10 -10.11
N ASN A 327 -17.58 -7.91 -11.42
CA ASN A 327 -18.70 -7.53 -12.28
C ASN A 327 -19.78 -8.62 -12.28
N GLY A 328 -21.02 -8.18 -12.48
CA GLY A 328 -22.10 -9.08 -12.85
C GLY A 328 -21.78 -9.79 -14.16
N ILE A 329 -22.09 -11.08 -14.22
CA ILE A 329 -21.75 -11.95 -15.35
C ILE A 329 -22.99 -12.38 -16.13
N ASP A 330 -24.16 -12.33 -15.52
CA ASP A 330 -25.40 -12.78 -16.13
C ASP A 330 -26.16 -11.59 -16.76
N PRO A 331 -26.28 -11.57 -18.10
CA PRO A 331 -26.97 -10.49 -18.80
C PRO A 331 -28.44 -10.33 -18.37
N GLN A 332 -29.09 -11.38 -17.86
CA GLN A 332 -30.49 -11.31 -17.44
C GLN A 332 -30.71 -10.35 -16.27
N TYR A 333 -29.68 -10.16 -15.44
CA TYR A 333 -29.70 -9.24 -14.30
C TYR A 333 -29.15 -7.86 -14.66
N GLY A 334 -28.81 -7.59 -15.92
CA GLY A 334 -28.29 -6.28 -16.34
C GLY A 334 -27.03 -5.85 -15.59
N GLY A 335 -26.24 -6.81 -15.11
CA GLY A 335 -25.05 -6.58 -14.30
C GLY A 335 -25.31 -6.39 -12.80
N MET A 336 -26.55 -6.54 -12.31
CA MET A 336 -26.88 -6.43 -10.88
C MET A 336 -26.42 -7.64 -10.04
N ASP A 337 -25.98 -8.73 -10.67
CA ASP A 337 -25.38 -9.90 -10.02
C ASP A 337 -23.89 -9.71 -9.66
N TRP A 338 -23.44 -8.46 -9.59
CA TRP A 338 -22.10 -8.11 -9.10
C TRP A 338 -21.92 -8.56 -7.65
N ARG A 339 -20.65 -8.78 -7.28
CA ARG A 339 -20.27 -9.19 -5.93
C ARG A 339 -19.05 -8.40 -5.45
N SER A 340 -18.95 -8.22 -4.15
CA SER A 340 -17.79 -7.61 -3.52
C SER A 340 -17.45 -8.30 -2.21
N LEU A 341 -16.15 -8.44 -1.96
CA LEU A 341 -15.62 -8.85 -0.68
C LEU A 341 -14.81 -7.69 -0.09
N TYR A 342 -15.23 -7.21 1.07
CA TYR A 342 -14.56 -6.16 1.83
C TYR A 342 -13.73 -6.80 2.95
N LEU A 343 -12.42 -6.56 2.91
CA LEU A 343 -11.49 -6.98 3.95
C LEU A 343 -11.02 -5.75 4.70
N VAL A 344 -11.29 -5.69 6.01
CA VAL A 344 -10.97 -4.55 6.87
C VAL A 344 -9.79 -4.88 7.75
N PHE A 345 -8.82 -3.98 7.80
CA PHE A 345 -7.55 -4.13 8.50
C PHE A 345 -7.33 -3.03 9.52
N GLU A 346 -6.78 -3.38 10.68
CA GLU A 346 -6.31 -2.42 11.69
C GLU A 346 -4.83 -2.64 12.02
N LEU A 347 -4.12 -1.54 12.29
CA LEU A 347 -2.71 -1.56 12.68
C LEU A 347 -2.59 -1.96 14.16
N TYR A 348 -1.83 -3.00 14.44
CA TYR A 348 -1.55 -3.49 15.78
C TYR A 348 -0.10 -3.94 15.89
N ASN A 349 0.65 -3.37 16.85
CA ASN A 349 2.07 -3.67 17.09
C ASN A 349 2.97 -3.58 15.84
N GLY A 350 2.67 -2.66 14.92
CA GLY A 350 3.46 -2.42 13.71
C GLY A 350 2.99 -3.17 12.47
N ASP A 351 2.01 -4.08 12.59
CA ASP A 351 1.46 -4.86 11.48
C ASP A 351 -0.05 -4.67 11.32
N TYR A 352 -0.53 -4.81 10.09
CA TYR A 352 -1.97 -4.77 9.80
C TYR A 352 -2.61 -6.15 9.90
N TYR A 353 -3.65 -6.25 10.71
CA TYR A 353 -4.41 -7.47 10.94
C TYR A 353 -5.85 -7.34 10.46
N LEU A 354 -6.41 -8.42 9.92
CA LEU A 354 -7.80 -8.53 9.52
C LEU A 354 -8.71 -8.45 10.75
N VAL A 355 -9.65 -7.51 10.74
CA VAL A 355 -10.66 -7.30 11.79
C VAL A 355 -12.09 -7.47 11.28
N GLY A 356 -12.30 -7.43 9.96
CA GLY A 356 -13.63 -7.54 9.36
C GLY A 356 -13.61 -8.17 7.98
N ILE A 357 -14.59 -9.03 7.72
CA ILE A 357 -14.97 -9.56 6.42
C ILE A 357 -16.43 -9.16 6.20
N ALA A 358 -16.70 -8.38 5.16
CA ALA A 358 -18.04 -7.94 4.82
C ALA A 358 -18.31 -8.13 3.33
N ASN A 359 -19.57 -8.28 2.95
CA ASN A 359 -19.94 -8.60 1.58
C ASN A 359 -20.72 -7.47 0.91
N GLY A 360 -20.61 -7.38 -0.40
CA GLY A 360 -21.42 -6.51 -1.22
C GLY A 360 -22.14 -7.31 -2.28
N GLU A 361 -23.43 -7.04 -2.43
CA GLU A 361 -24.26 -7.56 -3.49
C GLU A 361 -25.40 -6.56 -3.74
N TRP A 362 -26.06 -6.70 -4.90
CA TRP A 362 -27.31 -6.00 -5.10
C TRP A 362 -28.39 -6.57 -4.19
N THR A 363 -29.06 -5.70 -3.46
CA THR A 363 -30.18 -6.01 -2.57
C THR A 363 -31.44 -5.27 -3.05
N THR A 364 -32.61 -5.83 -2.76
CA THR A 364 -33.91 -5.35 -3.28
C THR A 364 -34.75 -4.66 -2.23
#